data_AF-A0A955BTZ1-F1
#
_entry.id   AF-A0A955BTZ1-F1
#
_cell.length_a   1.000
_cell.length_b   1.000
_cell.length_c   1.000
_cell.angle_alpha   90.00
_cell.angle_beta   90.00
_cell.angle_gamma   90.00
#
_symmetry.space_group_name_H-M   'P 1'
#
loop_
_entity.id
_entity.type
_entity.pdbx_description
1 polymer ?
#
loop_
_entity_poly.entity_id
_entity_poly.type
_entity_poly.pdbx_seq_one_letter_code
_entity_poly.pdbx_strand_id
1 'polypeptide(L)'
;MSRAQTMPALWHAASNRPRAELRLTSLGGMAMVFIGLLAATPVNFVGRVYIGESLLGLAAPATIPLVLSLPGNYGRLAKMFLIAMVISWLGYIGSDLYRGTPTNDYLRGWFRWVALLSSYSTLVWLGAKNVRLVVFFTLGWCLGSALYPIAAGGGMGVYAWWKFYAGFPACVIAAYFLGKMGPWIAGPAMLVMGGLSIVLDSRAIMMTCFVVSGLTLLAGRRAAISVRRGTREDQNLSKSKTVVALITLVICGAASMFVVQKIGERFGYAERFERSNVKRWTNIEIAYSILKESPIIGYGSWARDPEVARIRDKVLESQLKSHIYRSESQDELVIVHSQLLQSWVEGGLIGLVFFVVYGWNLAEKGLKLAAVCRYEPLTPLIIFILVTAAWHFFASPFSGPVRVVIIVACVLMCYLAEESLPQGALDRQPLRMPPWRRSLARPASI
;
A
#
# COMPACT_ATOMS: atom_id res chain seq x y z
N MET A 1 -38.09 31.28 8.59
CA MET A 1 -37.03 30.99 7.61
C MET A 1 -35.70 31.52 8.13
N SER A 2 -34.95 30.71 8.89
CA SER A 2 -33.65 31.12 9.45
C SER A 2 -32.54 30.83 8.44
N ARG A 3 -31.75 31.87 8.12
CA ARG A 3 -30.52 31.76 7.35
C ARG A 3 -29.49 31.00 8.18
N ALA A 4 -29.17 29.78 7.78
CA ALA A 4 -27.98 29.08 8.25
C ALA A 4 -26.75 29.94 7.90
N GLN A 5 -26.17 30.57 8.91
CA GLN A 5 -24.86 31.21 8.82
C GLN A 5 -23.82 30.11 8.58
N THR A 6 -23.44 29.93 7.31
CA THR A 6 -22.29 29.11 6.93
C THR A 6 -21.03 29.76 7.51
N MET A 7 -20.38 29.08 8.46
CA MET A 7 -19.11 29.52 9.03
C MET A 7 -18.07 29.83 7.94
N PRO A 8 -17.38 30.99 8.01
CA PRO A 8 -16.45 31.41 6.98
C PRO A 8 -15.09 30.71 7.12
N ALA A 9 -14.69 29.99 6.06
CA ALA A 9 -13.43 30.10 5.31
C ALA A 9 -12.07 30.34 6.03
N LEU A 10 -11.93 30.09 7.33
CA LEU A 10 -10.65 30.25 8.04
C LEU A 10 -9.60 29.17 7.66
N TRP A 11 -10.03 28.04 7.12
CA TRP A 11 -9.11 26.97 6.72
C TRP A 11 -8.41 27.20 5.37
N HIS A 12 -9.04 27.89 4.41
CA HIS A 12 -8.43 28.14 3.10
C HIS A 12 -7.25 29.14 3.16
N ALA A 13 -7.16 29.97 4.21
CA ALA A 13 -6.00 30.83 4.42
C ALA A 13 -4.75 30.05 4.91
N ALA A 14 -4.92 28.86 5.50
CA ALA A 14 -3.81 28.03 5.95
C ALA A 14 -3.18 27.17 4.82
N SER A 15 -3.92 26.89 3.75
CA SER A 15 -3.42 26.10 2.60
C SER A 15 -2.50 26.90 1.66
N ASN A 16 -2.53 28.24 1.71
CA ASN A 16 -1.71 29.12 0.88
C ASN A 16 -0.42 29.60 1.55
N ARG A 17 -0.12 29.16 2.78
CA ARG A 17 1.22 29.40 3.34
C ARG A 17 2.22 28.60 2.51
N PRO A 18 3.35 29.21 2.07
CA PRO A 18 4.42 28.44 1.47
C PRO A 18 4.76 27.33 2.46
N ARG A 19 4.45 26.08 2.09
CA ARG A 19 4.75 24.94 2.95
C ARG A 19 6.25 24.95 3.10
N ALA A 20 6.73 25.36 4.28
CA ALA A 20 8.15 25.34 4.60
C ALA A 20 8.69 23.99 4.13
N GLU A 21 9.70 24.03 3.26
CA GLU A 21 10.19 22.82 2.63
C GLU A 21 10.67 21.87 3.71
N LEU A 22 9.84 20.86 4.01
CA LEU A 22 10.22 19.85 4.97
C LEU A 22 11.39 19.08 4.37
N ARG A 23 12.56 19.27 4.98
CA ARG A 23 13.80 18.57 4.65
C ARG A 23 13.87 17.28 5.46
N LEU A 24 14.55 16.28 4.91
CA LEU A 24 14.87 15.04 5.63
C LEU A 24 15.60 15.32 6.94
N THR A 25 16.43 16.37 6.96
CA THR A 25 17.21 16.85 8.11
C THR A 25 16.41 17.65 9.14
N SER A 26 15.13 17.95 8.87
CA SER A 26 14.26 18.53 9.90
C SER A 26 14.00 17.52 11.01
N LEU A 27 13.75 17.99 12.24
CA LEU A 27 13.44 17.12 13.38
C LEU A 27 12.28 16.16 13.07
N GLY A 28 11.21 16.65 12.45
CA GLY A 28 10.09 15.82 12.03
C GLY A 28 10.48 14.79 10.97
N GLY A 29 11.35 15.15 10.03
CA GLY A 29 11.87 14.21 9.03
C GLY A 29 12.68 13.08 9.66
N MET A 30 13.64 13.42 10.51
CA MET A 30 14.48 12.46 11.24
C MET A 30 13.65 11.55 12.16
N ALA A 31 12.68 12.12 12.89
CA ALA A 31 11.77 11.36 13.73
C ALA A 31 10.98 10.32 12.92
N MET A 32 10.45 10.69 11.74
CA MET A 32 9.73 9.73 10.90
C MET A 32 10.63 8.64 10.34
N VAL A 33 11.87 8.95 9.92
CA VAL A 33 12.85 7.93 9.51
C VAL A 33 13.13 6.97 10.65
N PHE A 34 13.34 7.47 11.87
CA PHE A 34 13.63 6.64 13.03
C PHE A 34 12.44 5.74 13.41
N ILE A 35 11.21 6.29 13.44
CA ILE A 35 9.99 5.49 13.67
C ILE A 35 9.83 4.43 12.58
N GLY A 36 10.11 4.78 11.33
CA GLY A 36 10.15 3.84 10.21
C GLY A 36 11.16 2.72 10.43
N LEU A 37 12.40 3.04 10.81
CA LEU A 37 13.46 2.07 11.11
C LEU A 37 13.00 1.06 12.16
N LEU A 38 12.39 1.54 13.24
CA LEU A 38 11.83 0.70 14.30
C LEU A 38 10.61 -0.11 13.85
N ALA A 39 9.90 0.31 12.81
CA ALA A 39 8.79 -0.44 12.22
C ALA A 39 9.26 -1.71 11.48
N ALA A 40 10.57 -1.93 11.33
CA ALA A 40 11.12 -3.18 10.82
C ALA A 40 11.45 -4.22 11.90
N THR A 41 11.48 -3.81 13.19
CA THR A 41 11.82 -4.69 14.30
C THR A 41 10.56 -5.34 14.88
N PRO A 42 10.32 -6.63 14.63
CA PRO A 42 9.16 -7.32 15.19
C PRO A 42 9.36 -7.60 16.68
N VAL A 43 8.27 -7.53 17.43
CA VAL A 43 8.12 -7.96 18.81
C VAL A 43 6.99 -8.97 18.86
N ASN A 44 7.20 -10.07 19.58
CA ASN A 44 6.19 -11.09 19.80
C ASN A 44 5.33 -10.69 21.00
N PHE A 45 4.30 -9.88 20.75
CA PHE A 45 3.30 -9.48 21.73
C PHE A 45 1.92 -9.82 21.19
N VAL A 46 1.32 -10.90 21.70
CA VAL A 46 -0.01 -11.39 21.26
C VAL A 46 -0.08 -11.55 19.73
N GLY A 47 1.02 -12.05 19.15
CA GLY A 47 1.28 -12.05 17.71
C GLY A 47 2.50 -11.20 17.35
N ARG A 48 2.66 -10.90 16.06
CA ARG A 48 3.79 -10.11 15.54
C ARG A 48 3.37 -8.65 15.34
N VAL A 49 3.82 -7.79 16.25
CA VAL A 49 3.66 -6.33 16.20
C VAL A 49 5.05 -5.71 16.00
N TYR A 50 5.15 -4.54 15.37
CA TYR A 50 6.44 -3.86 15.17
C TYR A 50 6.58 -2.67 16.10
N ILE A 51 7.80 -2.41 16.58
CA ILE A 51 8.05 -1.30 17.52
C ILE A 51 7.55 0.03 16.94
N GLY A 52 7.84 0.29 15.66
CA GLY A 52 7.37 1.51 14.99
C GLY A 52 5.85 1.60 14.84
N GLU A 53 5.14 0.48 14.66
CA GLU A 53 3.66 0.46 14.67
C GLU A 53 3.13 0.81 16.07
N SER A 54 3.73 0.27 17.14
CA SER A 54 3.36 0.62 18.51
C SER A 54 3.55 2.12 18.79
N LEU A 55 4.67 2.70 18.36
CA LEU A 55 4.93 4.14 18.50
C LEU A 55 3.91 5.00 17.74
N LEU A 56 3.55 4.61 16.51
CA LEU A 56 2.48 5.28 15.76
C LEU A 56 1.11 5.09 16.45
N GLY A 57 0.88 3.92 17.05
CA GLY A 57 -0.34 3.58 17.75
C GLY A 57 -0.56 4.37 19.03
N LEU A 58 0.51 4.75 19.74
CA LEU A 58 0.41 5.64 20.90
C LEU A 58 -0.16 7.03 20.54
N ALA A 59 0.06 7.50 19.32
CA ALA A 59 -0.52 8.74 18.82
C ALA A 59 -1.97 8.59 18.31
N ALA A 60 -2.46 7.36 18.11
CA ALA A 60 -3.74 7.09 17.48
C ALA A 60 -4.96 7.70 18.20
N PRO A 61 -5.07 7.67 19.55
CA PRO A 61 -6.19 8.29 20.25
C PRO A 61 -6.37 9.78 19.92
N ALA A 62 -5.26 10.49 19.70
CA ALA A 62 -5.29 11.89 19.30
C ALA A 62 -5.51 12.07 17.80
N THR A 63 -4.95 11.20 16.94
CA THR A 63 -5.03 11.37 15.48
C THR A 63 -6.36 10.91 14.89
N ILE A 64 -7.02 9.89 15.44
CA ILE A 64 -8.34 9.41 14.98
C ILE A 64 -9.38 10.55 14.86
N PRO A 65 -9.67 11.35 15.91
CA PRO A 65 -10.64 12.45 15.79
C PRO A 65 -10.18 13.51 14.78
N LEU A 66 -8.87 13.72 14.65
CA LEU A 66 -8.31 14.64 13.67
C LEU A 66 -8.49 14.13 12.22
N VAL A 67 -8.38 12.82 11.98
CA VAL A 67 -8.67 12.21 10.67
C VAL A 67 -10.14 12.40 10.28
N LEU A 68 -11.06 12.23 11.23
CA LEU A 68 -12.50 12.46 11.00
C LEU A 68 -12.80 13.92 10.62
N SER A 69 -11.98 14.86 11.11
CA SER A 69 -12.07 16.29 10.81
C SER A 69 -11.41 16.71 9.48
N LEU A 70 -10.70 15.81 8.78
CA LEU A 70 -10.01 16.17 7.55
C LEU A 70 -11.01 16.57 6.44
N PRO A 71 -10.83 17.75 5.81
CA PRO A 71 -11.68 18.18 4.71
C PRO A 71 -11.25 17.57 3.37
N GLY A 72 -12.01 17.89 2.32
CA GLY A 72 -11.63 17.60 0.94
C GLY A 72 -11.77 16.13 0.54
N ASN A 73 -11.22 15.80 -0.62
CA ASN A 73 -11.24 14.44 -1.15
C ASN A 73 -10.27 13.55 -0.40
N TYR A 74 -9.12 14.11 0.05
CA TYR A 74 -8.21 13.43 0.96
C TYR A 74 -8.94 12.93 2.20
N GLY A 75 -9.62 13.82 2.92
CA GLY A 75 -10.31 13.48 4.17
C GLY A 75 -11.49 12.53 3.96
N ARG A 76 -12.22 12.66 2.84
CA ARG A 76 -13.30 11.72 2.49
C ARG A 76 -12.78 10.30 2.30
N LEU A 77 -11.73 10.13 1.50
CA LEU A 77 -11.13 8.82 1.26
C LEU A 77 -10.49 8.28 2.55
N ALA A 78 -9.86 9.13 3.33
CA ALA A 78 -9.27 8.75 4.61
C ALA A 78 -10.31 8.19 5.60
N LYS A 79 -11.44 8.89 5.75
CA LYS A 79 -12.58 8.44 6.55
C LYS A 79 -13.17 7.14 6.04
N MET A 80 -13.31 7.01 4.72
CA MET A 80 -13.84 5.80 4.11
C MET A 80 -12.96 4.59 4.44
N PHE A 81 -11.64 4.70 4.33
CA PHE A 81 -10.73 3.61 4.75
C PHE A 81 -10.83 3.33 6.24
N LEU A 82 -10.82 4.36 7.09
CA LEU A 82 -10.92 4.19 8.54
C LEU A 82 -12.21 3.45 8.94
N ILE A 83 -13.36 3.89 8.42
CA ILE A 83 -14.66 3.25 8.66
C ILE A 83 -14.66 1.81 8.15
N ALA A 84 -14.15 1.57 6.95
CA ALA A 84 -14.10 0.24 6.36
C ALA A 84 -13.21 -0.71 7.18
N MET A 85 -12.07 -0.24 7.71
CA MET A 85 -11.22 -1.01 8.63
C MET A 85 -11.95 -1.35 9.94
N VAL A 86 -12.70 -0.40 10.52
CA VAL A 86 -13.51 -0.65 11.73
C VAL A 86 -14.59 -1.70 11.46
N ILE A 87 -15.32 -1.58 10.34
CA ILE A 87 -16.34 -2.57 9.95
C ILE A 87 -15.70 -3.96 9.77
N SER A 88 -14.58 -4.06 9.04
CA SER A 88 -13.87 -5.33 8.88
C SER A 88 -13.39 -5.91 10.21
N TRP A 89 -12.88 -5.07 11.12
CA TRP A 89 -12.47 -5.52 12.45
C TRP A 89 -13.65 -6.06 13.28
N LEU A 90 -14.82 -5.41 13.21
CA LEU A 90 -16.05 -5.92 13.82
C LEU A 90 -16.49 -7.25 13.20
N GLY A 91 -16.28 -7.46 11.90
CA GLY A 91 -16.51 -8.75 11.23
C GLY A 91 -15.64 -9.86 11.79
N TYR A 92 -14.37 -9.58 12.06
CA TYR A 92 -13.46 -10.52 12.71
C TYR A 92 -13.91 -10.85 14.14
N ILE A 93 -14.21 -9.83 14.95
CA ILE A 93 -14.73 -10.02 16.31
C ILE A 93 -16.00 -10.88 16.30
N GLY A 94 -16.96 -10.55 15.42
CA GLY A 94 -18.21 -11.30 15.29
C GLY A 94 -17.98 -12.75 14.87
N SER A 95 -17.09 -13.00 13.90
CA SER A 95 -16.74 -14.36 13.50
C SER A 95 -16.08 -15.14 14.63
N ASP A 96 -15.18 -14.51 15.38
CA ASP A 96 -14.47 -15.16 16.48
C ASP A 96 -15.40 -15.54 17.63
N LEU A 97 -16.33 -14.65 18.00
CA LEU A 97 -17.33 -14.92 19.02
C LEU A 97 -18.30 -16.02 18.58
N TYR A 98 -18.72 -16.02 17.31
CA TYR A 98 -19.62 -17.05 16.78
C TYR A 98 -18.96 -18.44 16.72
N ARG A 99 -17.67 -18.49 16.36
CA ARG A 99 -16.92 -19.75 16.23
C ARG A 99 -16.33 -20.25 17.54
N GLY A 100 -16.31 -19.44 18.59
CA GLY A 100 -15.61 -19.76 19.83
C GLY A 100 -14.11 -19.90 19.61
N THR A 101 -13.52 -19.04 18.77
CA THR A 101 -12.08 -19.09 18.45
C THR A 101 -11.26 -19.06 19.74
N PRO A 102 -10.17 -19.85 19.87
CA PRO A 102 -9.30 -19.79 21.04
C PRO A 102 -8.72 -18.39 21.27
N THR A 103 -8.58 -17.98 22.54
CA THR A 103 -8.11 -16.64 22.93
C THR A 103 -6.78 -16.24 22.32
N ASN A 104 -5.81 -17.15 22.25
CA ASN A 104 -4.52 -16.87 21.63
C ASN A 104 -4.64 -16.55 20.14
N ASP A 105 -5.60 -17.15 19.44
CA ASP A 105 -5.77 -17.02 17.99
C ASP A 105 -6.59 -15.76 17.64
N TYR A 106 -7.73 -15.51 18.31
CA TYR A 106 -8.49 -14.28 18.05
C TYR A 106 -7.74 -13.03 18.45
N LEU A 107 -6.99 -13.05 19.57
CA LEU A 107 -6.26 -11.85 19.97
C LEU A 107 -5.20 -11.48 18.93
N ARG A 108 -4.51 -12.47 18.31
CA ARG A 108 -3.57 -12.20 17.20
C ARG A 108 -4.27 -11.55 16.01
N GLY A 109 -5.47 -12.01 15.67
CA GLY A 109 -6.30 -11.44 14.61
C GLY A 109 -6.72 -10.00 14.93
N TRP A 110 -7.18 -9.74 16.14
CA TRP A 110 -7.65 -8.43 16.60
C TRP A 110 -6.49 -7.43 16.70
N PHE A 111 -5.37 -7.82 17.30
CA PHE A 111 -4.19 -6.95 17.40
C PHE A 111 -3.62 -6.57 16.04
N ARG A 112 -3.72 -7.44 15.04
CA ARG A 112 -3.34 -7.10 13.65
C ARG A 112 -4.22 -5.97 13.08
N TRP A 113 -5.52 -5.96 13.37
CA TRP A 113 -6.41 -4.86 12.99
C TRP A 113 -6.15 -3.59 13.78
N VAL A 114 -5.94 -3.70 15.10
CA VAL A 114 -5.58 -2.55 15.96
C VAL A 114 -4.27 -1.90 15.47
N ALA A 115 -3.25 -2.68 15.14
CA ALA A 115 -2.00 -2.18 14.58
C ALA A 115 -2.20 -1.46 13.24
N LEU A 116 -3.03 -2.02 12.35
CA LEU A 116 -3.38 -1.41 11.07
C LEU A 116 -4.14 -0.09 11.26
N LEU A 117 -5.22 -0.08 12.03
CA LEU A 117 -6.09 1.07 12.32
C LEU A 117 -5.31 2.23 12.93
N SER A 118 -4.53 1.93 13.97
CA SER A 118 -3.82 2.92 14.76
C SER A 118 -2.65 3.55 13.97
N SER A 119 -1.84 2.72 13.30
CA SER A 119 -0.76 3.20 12.44
C SER A 119 -1.28 3.98 11.23
N TYR A 120 -2.37 3.52 10.62
CA TYR A 120 -3.04 4.23 9.51
C TYR A 120 -3.53 5.61 9.95
N SER A 121 -4.24 5.71 11.07
CA SER A 121 -4.79 6.98 11.57
C SER A 121 -3.70 8.03 11.78
N THR A 122 -2.56 7.62 12.37
CA THR A 122 -1.43 8.51 12.58
C THR A 122 -0.77 8.91 11.26
N LEU A 123 -0.47 7.96 10.37
CA LEU A 123 0.21 8.25 9.10
C LEU A 123 -0.66 9.01 8.10
N VAL A 124 -1.97 8.78 8.07
CA VAL A 124 -2.88 9.53 7.19
C VAL A 124 -3.06 10.97 7.68
N TRP A 125 -3.11 11.21 9.00
CA TRP A 125 -3.12 12.57 9.53
C TRP A 125 -1.82 13.31 9.20
N LEU A 126 -0.65 12.67 9.41
CA LEU A 126 0.65 13.24 9.05
C LEU A 126 0.76 13.49 7.53
N GLY A 127 0.28 12.54 6.73
CA GLY A 127 0.25 12.63 5.27
C GLY A 127 -0.62 13.79 4.76
N ALA A 128 -1.75 14.08 5.43
CA ALA A 128 -2.59 15.23 5.12
C ALA A 128 -1.85 16.57 5.33
N LYS A 129 -0.93 16.62 6.30
CA LYS A 129 -0.09 17.79 6.54
C LYS A 129 1.06 17.87 5.54
N ASN A 130 1.77 16.77 5.36
CA ASN A 130 2.88 16.67 4.42
C ASN A 130 3.17 15.21 4.04
N VAL A 131 2.90 14.82 2.80
CA VAL A 131 3.17 13.48 2.28
C VAL A 131 4.64 13.05 2.43
N ARG A 132 5.59 14.00 2.48
CA ARG A 132 7.01 13.70 2.69
C ARG A 132 7.28 13.02 4.02
N LEU A 133 6.49 13.28 5.08
CA LEU A 133 6.62 12.60 6.38
C LEU A 133 6.37 11.09 6.23
N VAL A 134 5.39 10.71 5.41
CA VAL A 134 5.05 9.32 5.10
C VAL A 134 6.13 8.69 4.24
N VAL A 135 6.69 9.44 3.28
CA VAL A 135 7.84 9.00 2.48
C VAL A 135 9.05 8.76 3.38
N PHE A 136 9.37 9.66 4.31
CA PHE A 136 10.49 9.52 5.24
C PHE A 136 10.31 8.32 6.18
N PHE A 137 9.10 8.10 6.69
CA PHE A 137 8.74 6.87 7.39
C PHE A 137 9.00 5.61 6.54
N THR A 138 8.55 5.64 5.27
CA THR A 138 8.73 4.51 4.35
C THR A 138 10.21 4.23 4.08
N LEU A 139 11.04 5.27 3.91
CA LEU A 139 12.49 5.12 3.75
C LEU A 139 13.14 4.53 5.00
N GLY A 140 12.76 5.01 6.19
CA GLY A 140 13.19 4.43 7.45
C GLY A 140 12.85 2.95 7.57
N TRP A 141 11.60 2.58 7.26
CA TRP A 141 11.13 1.20 7.27
C TRP A 141 11.89 0.31 6.28
N CYS A 142 12.20 0.83 5.09
CA CYS A 142 13.01 0.13 4.11
C CYS A 142 14.44 -0.14 4.63
N LEU A 143 15.09 0.88 5.20
CA LEU A 143 16.41 0.72 5.81
C LEU A 143 16.39 -0.30 6.94
N GLY A 144 15.40 -0.21 7.83
CA GLY A 144 15.25 -1.14 8.95
C GLY A 144 15.06 -2.57 8.48
N SER A 145 14.24 -2.77 7.44
CA SER A 145 13.93 -4.11 6.91
C SER A 145 15.14 -4.77 6.26
N ALA A 146 16.00 -3.98 5.59
CA ALA A 146 17.23 -4.48 4.99
C ALA A 146 18.32 -4.81 6.04
N LEU A 147 18.39 -4.02 7.12
CA LEU A 147 19.41 -4.14 8.17
C LEU A 147 19.04 -5.14 9.27
N TYR A 148 17.76 -5.32 9.56
CA TYR A 148 17.25 -6.22 10.60
C TYR A 148 17.90 -7.61 10.61
N PRO A 149 17.96 -8.36 9.50
CA PRO A 149 18.57 -9.70 9.52
C PRO A 149 20.06 -9.70 9.86
N ILE A 150 20.79 -8.65 9.46
CA ILE A 150 22.21 -8.49 9.77
C ILE A 150 22.37 -8.22 11.26
N ALA A 151 21.56 -7.31 11.80
CA ALA A 151 21.55 -6.98 13.22
C ALA A 151 21.13 -8.17 14.11
N ALA A 152 20.27 -9.06 13.60
CA ALA A 152 19.85 -10.28 14.29
C ALA A 152 20.91 -11.40 14.26
N GLY A 153 22.12 -11.14 13.73
CA GLY A 153 23.19 -12.13 13.63
C GLY A 153 22.97 -13.20 12.55
N GLY A 154 21.99 -12.99 11.67
CA GLY A 154 21.66 -13.93 10.60
C GLY A 154 22.61 -13.81 9.42
N GLY A 155 23.58 -14.73 9.33
CA GLY A 155 24.34 -14.93 8.10
C GLY A 155 23.42 -15.48 7.00
N MET A 156 23.00 -14.64 6.05
CA MET A 156 22.23 -15.08 4.88
C MET A 156 23.03 -14.85 3.61
N GLY A 157 22.97 -15.82 2.70
CA GLY A 157 23.50 -15.64 1.35
C GLY A 157 22.82 -14.48 0.63
N VAL A 158 23.56 -13.82 -0.26
CA VAL A 158 23.12 -12.61 -1.00
C VAL A 158 21.77 -12.82 -1.69
N TYR A 159 21.53 -13.99 -2.28
CA TYR A 159 20.26 -14.34 -2.92
C TYR A 159 19.06 -14.27 -1.95
N ALA A 160 19.19 -14.91 -0.78
CA ALA A 160 18.13 -14.91 0.22
C ALA A 160 17.92 -13.52 0.82
N TRP A 161 19.01 -12.81 1.10
CA TRP A 161 18.96 -11.45 1.63
C TRP A 161 18.26 -10.49 0.66
N TRP A 162 18.64 -10.51 -0.63
CA TRP A 162 17.97 -9.68 -1.64
C TRP A 162 16.49 -10.02 -1.76
N LYS A 163 16.17 -11.31 -1.87
CA LYS A 163 14.80 -11.78 -2.13
C LYS A 163 13.82 -11.46 -0.99
N PHE A 164 14.27 -11.60 0.25
CA PHE A 164 13.37 -11.51 1.40
C PHE A 164 13.51 -10.24 2.21
N TYR A 165 14.62 -9.50 2.09
CA TYR A 165 14.91 -8.38 2.98
C TYR A 165 15.31 -7.09 2.24
N ALA A 166 16.26 -7.15 1.30
CA ALA A 166 16.88 -5.94 0.75
C ALA A 166 16.34 -5.47 -0.60
N GLY A 167 15.82 -6.37 -1.45
CA GLY A 167 15.40 -6.03 -2.80
C GLY A 167 14.26 -5.02 -2.84
N PHE A 168 13.23 -5.21 -2.01
CA PHE A 168 12.11 -4.25 -1.91
C PHE A 168 12.60 -2.89 -1.38
N PRO A 169 13.32 -2.81 -0.24
CA PRO A 169 13.93 -1.57 0.23
C PRO A 169 14.79 -0.83 -0.80
N ALA A 170 15.69 -1.54 -1.47
CA ALA A 170 16.58 -0.96 -2.46
C ALA A 170 15.79 -0.32 -3.61
N CYS A 171 14.74 -0.99 -4.09
CA CYS A 171 13.88 -0.46 -5.15
C CYS A 171 13.07 0.76 -4.71
N VAL A 172 12.55 0.78 -3.47
CA VAL A 172 11.84 1.95 -2.91
C VAL A 172 12.76 3.16 -2.80
N ILE A 173 13.97 2.95 -2.26
CA ILE A 173 14.99 4.00 -2.11
C ILE A 173 15.40 4.53 -3.49
N ALA A 174 15.68 3.64 -4.44
CA ALA A 174 16.01 4.01 -5.81
C ALA A 174 14.88 4.81 -6.49
N ALA A 175 13.63 4.35 -6.39
CA ALA A 175 12.47 5.02 -6.97
C ALA A 175 12.29 6.45 -6.42
N TYR A 176 12.56 6.68 -5.13
CA TYR A 176 12.50 8.00 -4.52
C TYR A 176 13.62 8.93 -4.97
N PHE A 177 14.89 8.49 -4.93
CA PHE A 177 16.02 9.36 -5.26
C PHE A 177 16.15 9.60 -6.76
N LEU A 178 16.03 8.56 -7.57
CA LEU A 178 16.13 8.66 -9.03
C LEU A 178 14.91 9.35 -9.63
N GLY A 179 13.75 9.27 -8.96
CA GLY A 179 12.57 10.06 -9.30
C GLY A 179 12.83 11.57 -9.32
N LYS A 180 13.76 12.07 -8.50
CA LYS A 180 14.13 13.49 -8.53
C LYS A 180 14.97 13.89 -9.74
N MET A 181 15.60 12.92 -10.40
CA MET A 181 16.43 13.13 -11.58
C MET A 181 15.63 13.11 -12.89
N GLY A 182 14.33 12.80 -12.82
CA GLY A 182 13.42 12.81 -13.95
C GLY A 182 13.11 11.42 -14.52
N PRO A 183 12.09 11.34 -15.41
CA PRO A 183 11.52 10.07 -15.86
C PRO A 183 12.50 9.24 -16.68
N TRP A 184 13.39 9.90 -17.43
CA TRP A 184 14.36 9.27 -18.31
C TRP A 184 15.55 8.65 -17.59
N ILE A 185 15.73 8.96 -16.30
CA ILE A 185 16.72 8.31 -15.43
C ILE A 185 16.01 7.29 -14.54
N ALA A 186 14.91 7.69 -13.90
CA ALA A 186 14.14 6.80 -13.03
C ALA A 186 13.61 5.56 -13.77
N GLY A 187 13.03 5.73 -14.96
CA GLY A 187 12.47 4.63 -15.76
C GLY A 187 13.51 3.54 -16.07
N PRO A 188 14.61 3.86 -16.77
CA PRO A 188 15.67 2.89 -17.07
C PRO A 188 16.32 2.30 -15.83
N ALA A 189 16.52 3.09 -14.77
CA ALA A 189 17.09 2.55 -13.54
C ALA A 189 16.16 1.51 -12.89
N MET A 190 14.85 1.73 -12.88
CA MET A 190 13.90 0.72 -12.40
C MET A 190 13.91 -0.53 -13.30
N LEU A 191 14.12 -0.39 -14.61
CA LEU A 191 14.31 -1.54 -15.50
C LEU A 191 15.55 -2.36 -15.11
N VAL A 192 16.67 -1.69 -14.83
CA VAL A 192 17.91 -2.33 -14.35
C VAL A 192 17.69 -3.03 -13.01
N MET A 193 16.99 -2.41 -12.07
CA MET A 193 16.62 -3.04 -10.78
C MET A 193 15.74 -4.28 -10.97
N GLY A 194 14.86 -4.27 -11.97
CA GLY A 194 14.09 -5.44 -12.37
C GLY A 194 14.98 -6.55 -12.94
N GLY A 195 15.94 -6.20 -13.79
CA GLY A 195 16.98 -7.10 -14.31
C GLY A 195 17.85 -7.73 -13.22
N LEU A 196 18.27 -6.95 -12.22
CA LEU A 196 18.99 -7.47 -11.05
C LEU A 196 18.10 -8.43 -10.23
N SER A 197 16.83 -8.08 -10.05
CA SER A 197 15.87 -8.92 -9.33
C SER A 197 15.58 -10.25 -10.03
N ILE A 198 15.77 -10.34 -11.34
CA ILE A 198 15.76 -11.61 -12.07
C ILE A 198 16.92 -12.49 -11.61
N VAL A 199 18.15 -11.95 -11.68
CA VAL A 199 19.37 -12.70 -11.36
C VAL A 199 19.31 -13.19 -9.92
N LEU A 200 18.69 -12.42 -9.03
CA LEU A 200 18.54 -12.71 -7.61
C LEU A 200 17.19 -13.38 -7.25
N ASP A 201 16.53 -14.04 -8.21
CA ASP A 201 15.33 -14.84 -7.98
C ASP A 201 14.17 -14.12 -7.24
N SER A 202 13.87 -12.91 -7.67
CA SER A 202 12.87 -12.05 -7.04
C SER A 202 11.78 -11.65 -8.04
N ARG A 203 10.96 -12.65 -8.43
CA ARG A 203 9.88 -12.50 -9.43
C ARG A 203 8.97 -11.30 -9.19
N ALA A 204 8.46 -11.15 -7.97
CA ALA A 204 7.53 -10.07 -7.63
C ALA A 204 8.17 -8.68 -7.77
N ILE A 205 9.43 -8.54 -7.33
CA ILE A 205 10.19 -7.29 -7.42
C ILE A 205 10.50 -6.97 -8.87
N MET A 206 10.92 -7.96 -9.67
CA MET A 206 11.13 -7.80 -11.10
C MET A 206 9.88 -7.27 -11.80
N MET A 207 8.72 -7.93 -11.62
CA MET A 207 7.47 -7.51 -12.25
C MET A 207 7.10 -6.08 -11.86
N THR A 208 7.22 -5.77 -10.57
CA THR A 208 6.94 -4.42 -10.04
C THR A 208 7.85 -3.39 -10.70
N CYS A 209 9.16 -3.63 -10.74
CA CYS A 209 10.14 -2.75 -11.35
C CYS A 209 9.89 -2.49 -12.85
N PHE A 210 9.50 -3.52 -13.60
CA PHE A 210 9.18 -3.39 -15.03
C PHE A 210 7.93 -2.56 -15.27
N VAL A 211 6.86 -2.79 -14.50
CA VAL A 211 5.65 -1.97 -14.55
C VAL A 211 5.96 -0.52 -14.17
N VAL A 212 6.74 -0.30 -13.10
CA VAL A 212 7.15 1.04 -12.65
C VAL A 212 7.95 1.76 -13.72
N SER A 213 8.90 1.07 -14.37
CA SER A 213 9.68 1.60 -15.47
C SER A 213 8.79 2.09 -16.62
N GLY A 214 7.89 1.23 -17.11
CA GLY A 214 6.97 1.55 -18.20
C GLY A 214 6.06 2.73 -17.87
N LEU A 215 5.39 2.68 -16.71
CA LEU A 215 4.48 3.75 -16.30
C LEU A 215 5.19 5.08 -16.03
N THR A 216 6.41 5.04 -15.49
CA THR A 216 7.24 6.24 -15.26
C THR A 216 7.61 6.93 -16.57
N LEU A 217 8.06 6.16 -17.57
CA LEU A 217 8.39 6.70 -18.89
C LEU A 217 7.17 7.27 -19.61
N LEU A 218 6.01 6.61 -19.48
CA LEU A 218 4.75 7.10 -20.03
C LEU A 218 4.33 8.42 -19.37
N ALA A 219 4.42 8.52 -18.04
CA ALA A 219 4.14 9.76 -17.32
C ALA A 219 5.10 10.90 -17.75
N GLY A 220 6.38 10.57 -17.99
CA GLY A 220 7.38 11.52 -18.49
C GLY A 220 7.07 12.04 -19.88
N ARG A 221 6.68 11.16 -20.81
CA ARG A 221 6.25 11.55 -22.17
C ARG A 221 5.04 12.49 -22.13
N ARG A 222 4.05 12.21 -21.28
CA ARG A 222 2.87 13.07 -21.11
C ARG A 222 3.23 14.46 -20.57
N ALA A 223 4.14 14.52 -19.59
CA ALA A 223 4.62 15.78 -19.07
C ALA A 223 5.27 16.64 -20.18
N ALA A 224 6.12 16.04 -21.03
CA ALA A 224 6.74 16.74 -22.15
C ALA A 224 5.72 17.23 -23.21
N ILE A 225 4.72 16.42 -23.55
CA ILE A 225 3.66 16.78 -24.51
C ILE A 225 2.80 17.93 -23.97
N SER A 226 2.42 17.88 -22.70
CA SER A 226 1.60 18.93 -22.08
C SER A 226 2.30 20.29 -22.06
N VAL A 227 3.61 20.31 -21.82
CA VAL A 227 4.40 21.55 -21.87
C VAL A 227 4.44 22.10 -23.31
N ARG A 228 4.66 21.23 -24.31
CA ARG A 228 4.75 21.65 -25.72
C ARG A 228 3.44 22.21 -26.28
N ARG A 229 2.29 21.66 -25.90
CA ARG A 229 1.00 22.07 -26.46
C ARG A 229 0.37 23.27 -25.76
N GLY A 230 0.86 23.68 -24.59
CA GLY A 230 0.22 24.73 -23.78
C GLY A 230 -1.22 24.39 -23.33
N THR A 231 -1.74 23.22 -23.71
CA THR A 231 -3.10 22.80 -23.40
C THR A 231 -3.12 22.20 -22.01
N ARG A 232 -4.00 22.72 -21.16
CA ARG A 232 -4.41 22.09 -19.91
C ARG A 232 -5.26 20.87 -20.26
N GLU A 233 -4.59 19.79 -20.66
CA GLU A 233 -5.24 18.55 -21.05
C GLU A 233 -6.13 18.05 -19.91
N ASP A 234 -7.37 17.70 -20.24
CA ASP A 234 -8.38 17.30 -19.28
C ASP A 234 -7.90 16.06 -18.52
N GLN A 235 -7.82 16.17 -17.18
CA GLN A 235 -7.32 15.11 -16.31
C GLN A 235 -8.35 13.99 -16.08
N ASN A 236 -9.52 14.11 -16.70
CA ASN A 236 -10.57 13.11 -16.64
C ASN A 236 -10.15 11.85 -17.41
N LEU A 237 -10.42 10.68 -16.83
CA LEU A 237 -10.26 9.40 -17.53
C LEU A 237 -11.31 9.30 -18.64
N SER A 238 -10.89 9.57 -19.88
CA SER A 238 -11.68 9.17 -21.04
C SER A 238 -11.67 7.64 -21.19
N LYS A 239 -12.75 7.07 -21.75
CA LYS A 239 -12.86 5.63 -22.04
C LYS A 239 -11.66 5.13 -22.85
N SER A 240 -11.22 5.90 -23.86
CA SER A 240 -10.06 5.54 -24.69
C SER A 240 -8.75 5.49 -23.89
N LYS A 241 -8.50 6.50 -23.04
CA LYS A 241 -7.31 6.54 -22.16
C LYS A 241 -7.29 5.36 -21.18
N THR A 242 -8.46 4.98 -20.67
CA THR A 242 -8.62 3.84 -19.76
C THR A 242 -8.30 2.52 -20.47
N VAL A 243 -8.82 2.33 -21.69
CA VAL A 243 -8.52 1.13 -22.51
C VAL A 243 -7.03 1.05 -22.82
N VAL A 244 -6.39 2.15 -23.23
CA VAL A 244 -4.95 2.17 -23.50
C VAL A 244 -4.14 1.85 -22.24
N ALA A 245 -4.52 2.40 -21.09
CA ALA A 245 -3.86 2.12 -19.82
C ALA A 245 -4.00 0.63 -19.41
N LEU A 246 -5.20 0.06 -19.58
CA LEU A 246 -5.45 -1.35 -19.30
C LEU A 246 -4.63 -2.25 -20.23
N ILE A 247 -4.64 -1.99 -21.54
CA ILE A 247 -3.82 -2.71 -22.52
C ILE A 247 -2.34 -2.62 -22.16
N THR A 248 -1.86 -1.43 -21.78
CA THR A 248 -0.46 -1.22 -21.36
C THR A 248 -0.13 -2.08 -20.14
N LEU A 249 -0.97 -2.05 -19.10
CA LEU A 249 -0.78 -2.85 -17.89
C LEU A 249 -0.78 -4.36 -18.20
N VAL A 250 -1.71 -4.81 -19.04
CA VAL A 250 -1.80 -6.21 -19.46
C VAL A 250 -0.57 -6.64 -20.25
N ILE A 251 -0.11 -5.83 -21.23
CA ILE A 251 1.09 -6.13 -22.01
C ILE A 251 2.33 -6.15 -21.11
N CYS A 252 2.51 -5.14 -20.26
CA CYS A 252 3.64 -5.10 -19.32
C CYS A 252 3.62 -6.30 -18.36
N GLY A 253 2.44 -6.66 -17.85
CA GLY A 253 2.26 -7.82 -16.99
C GLY A 253 2.57 -9.14 -17.70
N ALA A 254 2.00 -9.35 -18.89
CA ALA A 254 2.20 -10.55 -19.70
C ALA A 254 3.67 -10.70 -20.15
N ALA A 255 4.29 -9.61 -20.63
CA ALA A 255 5.71 -9.60 -20.99
C ALA A 255 6.59 -9.93 -19.79
N SER A 256 6.28 -9.36 -18.62
CA SER A 256 7.02 -9.68 -17.38
C SER A 256 6.87 -11.16 -17.00
N MET A 257 5.67 -11.72 -17.10
CA MET A 257 5.42 -13.14 -16.82
C MET A 257 6.16 -14.06 -17.80
N PHE A 258 6.15 -13.73 -19.09
CA PHE A 258 6.88 -14.47 -20.12
C PHE A 258 8.38 -14.45 -19.85
N VAL A 259 8.94 -13.27 -19.55
CA VAL A 259 10.36 -13.11 -19.20
C VAL A 259 10.71 -13.95 -17.97
N VAL A 260 9.86 -13.94 -16.93
CA VAL A 260 10.04 -14.80 -15.73
C VAL A 260 10.10 -16.27 -16.09
N GLN A 261 9.20 -16.74 -16.95
CA GLN A 261 9.16 -18.15 -17.31
C GLN A 261 10.42 -18.55 -18.08
N LYS A 262 10.81 -17.79 -19.11
CA LYS A 262 11.99 -18.12 -19.94
C LYS A 262 13.30 -18.02 -19.20
N ILE A 263 13.42 -17.03 -18.31
CA ILE A 263 14.57 -16.92 -17.43
C ILE A 263 14.53 -18.01 -16.36
N GLY A 264 13.34 -18.35 -15.88
CA GLY A 264 13.12 -19.47 -14.98
C GLY A 264 13.71 -20.78 -15.52
N GLU A 265 13.42 -21.07 -16.80
CA GLU A 265 13.98 -22.20 -17.54
C GLU A 265 15.51 -22.08 -17.67
N ARG A 266 16.02 -20.91 -18.09
CA ARG A 266 17.46 -20.70 -18.33
C ARG A 266 18.34 -20.78 -17.08
N PHE A 267 17.86 -20.29 -15.95
CA PHE A 267 18.63 -20.22 -14.70
C PHE A 267 18.31 -21.36 -13.71
N GLY A 268 17.60 -22.41 -14.14
CA GLY A 268 17.30 -23.58 -13.29
C GLY A 268 16.29 -23.29 -12.17
N TYR A 269 15.43 -22.31 -12.37
CA TYR A 269 14.45 -21.81 -11.41
C TYR A 269 13.03 -22.32 -11.67
N ALA A 270 12.79 -22.95 -12.82
CA ALA A 270 11.48 -23.43 -13.26
C ALA A 270 10.79 -24.34 -12.23
N GLU A 271 11.50 -25.33 -11.68
CA GLU A 271 10.92 -26.26 -10.70
C GLU A 271 10.47 -25.52 -9.43
N ARG A 272 11.31 -24.65 -8.87
CA ARG A 272 10.91 -23.82 -7.72
C ARG A 272 9.72 -22.92 -8.08
N PHE A 273 9.66 -22.46 -9.32
CA PHE A 273 8.57 -21.62 -9.80
C PHE A 273 7.24 -22.35 -9.81
N GLU A 274 7.25 -23.56 -10.34
CA GLU A 274 6.15 -24.50 -10.33
C GLU A 274 5.72 -24.86 -8.90
N ARG A 275 6.66 -25.27 -8.03
CA ARG A 275 6.38 -25.57 -6.61
C ARG A 275 5.67 -24.42 -5.90
N SER A 276 6.12 -23.18 -6.15
CA SER A 276 5.51 -21.97 -5.61
C SER A 276 4.11 -21.71 -6.17
N ASN A 277 3.88 -21.98 -7.45
CA ASN A 277 2.59 -21.78 -8.10
C ASN A 277 1.57 -22.83 -7.62
N VAL A 278 1.97 -24.09 -7.58
CA VAL A 278 1.18 -25.21 -7.03
C VAL A 278 0.71 -24.86 -5.62
N LYS A 279 1.64 -24.47 -4.73
CA LYS A 279 1.29 -24.04 -3.37
C LYS A 279 0.25 -22.92 -3.32
N ARG A 280 0.34 -21.92 -4.21
CA ARG A 280 -0.63 -20.81 -4.23
C ARG A 280 -2.00 -21.27 -4.72
N TRP A 281 -2.04 -22.08 -5.78
CA TRP A 281 -3.29 -22.60 -6.34
C TRP A 281 -4.01 -23.52 -5.36
N THR A 282 -3.30 -24.46 -4.74
CA THR A 282 -3.90 -25.33 -3.71
C THR A 282 -4.46 -24.50 -2.55
N ASN A 283 -3.75 -23.46 -2.10
CA ASN A 283 -4.27 -22.59 -1.03
C ASN A 283 -5.51 -21.78 -1.46
N ILE A 284 -5.65 -21.42 -2.74
CA ILE A 284 -6.86 -20.77 -3.26
C ILE A 284 -8.01 -21.77 -3.29
N GLU A 285 -7.77 -23.00 -3.75
CA GLU A 285 -8.77 -24.06 -3.81
C GLU A 285 -9.30 -24.41 -2.42
N ILE A 286 -8.40 -24.55 -1.44
CA ILE A 286 -8.73 -24.80 -0.04
C ILE A 286 -9.46 -23.60 0.58
N ALA A 287 -9.01 -22.37 0.33
CA ALA A 287 -9.75 -21.20 0.79
C ALA A 287 -11.18 -21.18 0.21
N TYR A 288 -11.36 -21.57 -1.06
CA TYR A 288 -12.66 -21.64 -1.69
C TYR A 288 -13.57 -22.73 -1.10
N SER A 289 -13.04 -23.91 -0.74
CA SER A 289 -13.84 -24.96 -0.09
C SER A 289 -14.39 -24.48 1.26
N ILE A 290 -13.53 -23.85 2.07
CA ILE A 290 -13.90 -23.23 3.36
C ILE A 290 -14.97 -22.14 3.17
N LEU A 291 -14.80 -21.28 2.16
CA LEU A 291 -15.75 -20.20 1.90
C LEU A 291 -17.13 -20.69 1.48
N LYS A 292 -17.26 -21.87 0.86
CA LYS A 292 -18.57 -22.44 0.54
C LYS A 292 -19.38 -22.79 1.79
N GLU A 293 -18.69 -23.19 2.85
CA GLU A 293 -19.32 -23.64 4.10
C GLU A 293 -19.76 -22.47 4.99
N SER A 294 -18.99 -21.38 5.05
CA SER A 294 -19.35 -20.18 5.82
C SER A 294 -18.92 -18.88 5.13
N PRO A 295 -19.61 -18.46 4.06
CA PRO A 295 -19.24 -17.25 3.32
C PRO A 295 -19.58 -15.97 4.08
N ILE A 296 -20.64 -15.98 4.90
CA ILE A 296 -21.17 -14.77 5.54
C ILE A 296 -20.38 -14.44 6.80
N ILE A 297 -20.18 -15.42 7.68
CA ILE A 297 -19.56 -15.22 8.99
C ILE A 297 -18.05 -15.41 8.91
N GLY A 298 -17.57 -16.40 8.15
CA GLY A 298 -16.17 -16.82 8.16
C GLY A 298 -15.88 -17.96 9.15
N TYR A 299 -14.60 -18.19 9.41
CA TYR A 299 -14.02 -19.27 10.21
C TYR A 299 -13.28 -18.77 11.46
N GLY A 300 -13.30 -17.46 11.71
CA GLY A 300 -12.56 -16.83 12.80
C GLY A 300 -11.13 -16.47 12.40
N SER A 301 -10.55 -15.57 13.18
CA SER A 301 -9.16 -15.18 13.13
C SER A 301 -8.25 -16.39 13.29
N TRP A 302 -7.17 -16.45 12.49
CA TRP A 302 -6.21 -17.57 12.58
C TRP A 302 -6.89 -18.94 12.45
N ALA A 303 -7.87 -19.04 11.54
CA ALA A 303 -8.67 -20.24 11.31
C ALA A 303 -7.82 -21.52 11.31
N ARG A 304 -8.22 -22.47 12.16
CA ARG A 304 -7.63 -23.80 12.26
C ARG A 304 -8.65 -24.84 11.91
N ASP A 305 -8.25 -25.78 11.08
CA ASP A 305 -9.04 -26.94 10.74
C ASP A 305 -8.08 -28.10 10.38
N PRO A 306 -7.95 -29.10 11.28
CA PRO A 306 -7.03 -30.23 11.06
C PRO A 306 -7.39 -31.07 9.84
N GLU A 307 -8.66 -31.15 9.45
CA GLU A 307 -9.10 -31.93 8.29
C GLU A 307 -8.74 -31.19 7.00
N VAL A 308 -9.07 -29.91 6.91
CA VAL A 308 -8.74 -29.07 5.77
C VAL A 308 -7.22 -28.95 5.59
N ALA A 309 -6.48 -28.84 6.69
CA ALA A 309 -5.02 -28.91 6.69
C ALA A 309 -4.49 -30.22 6.08
N ARG A 310 -5.04 -31.37 6.49
CA ARG A 310 -4.67 -32.70 5.96
C ARG A 310 -5.02 -32.83 4.47
N ILE A 311 -6.18 -32.35 4.04
CA ILE A 311 -6.58 -32.36 2.62
C ILE A 311 -5.60 -31.54 1.79
N ARG A 312 -5.26 -30.34 2.24
CA ARG A 312 -4.28 -29.48 1.57
C ARG A 312 -2.94 -30.17 1.42
N ASP A 313 -2.43 -30.77 2.49
CA ASP A 313 -1.12 -31.41 2.46
C ASP A 313 -1.12 -32.63 1.54
N LYS A 314 -2.18 -33.45 1.55
CA LYS A 314 -2.35 -34.57 0.61
C LYS A 314 -2.34 -34.10 -0.85
N VAL A 315 -3.03 -33.00 -1.17
CA VAL A 315 -3.03 -32.41 -2.52
C VAL A 315 -1.61 -31.92 -2.87
N LEU A 316 -0.93 -31.21 -1.98
CA LEU A 316 0.44 -30.75 -2.22
C LEU A 316 1.44 -31.89 -2.40
N GLU A 317 1.38 -32.94 -1.58
CA GLU A 317 2.26 -34.10 -1.68
C GLU A 317 2.05 -34.83 -3.01
N SER A 318 0.80 -35.02 -3.43
CA SER A 318 0.48 -35.64 -4.72
C SER A 318 0.98 -34.82 -5.93
N GLN A 319 0.84 -33.49 -5.89
CA GLN A 319 1.24 -32.61 -6.99
C GLN A 319 2.75 -32.39 -7.04
N LEU A 320 3.42 -32.31 -5.88
CA LEU A 320 4.84 -32.03 -5.78
C LEU A 320 5.71 -33.29 -5.73
N LYS A 321 5.11 -34.47 -5.57
CA LYS A 321 5.79 -35.76 -5.37
C LYS A 321 6.83 -35.69 -4.24
N SER A 322 6.52 -34.94 -3.19
CA SER A 322 7.43 -34.67 -2.07
C SER A 322 6.64 -34.51 -0.78
N HIS A 323 7.16 -35.05 0.33
CA HIS A 323 6.55 -34.83 1.64
C HIS A 323 6.57 -33.36 2.07
N ILE A 324 5.47 -32.91 2.66
CA ILE A 324 5.33 -31.55 3.17
C ILE A 324 5.52 -31.56 4.69
N TYR A 325 6.66 -31.04 5.14
CA TYR A 325 6.90 -30.84 6.56
C TYR A 325 6.25 -29.53 7.02
N ARG A 326 5.42 -29.60 8.06
CA ARG A 326 4.88 -28.45 8.79
C ARG A 326 5.54 -28.35 10.14
N SER A 327 5.70 -27.13 10.64
CA SER A 327 5.98 -26.96 12.06
C SER A 327 4.71 -27.22 12.85
N GLU A 328 4.85 -27.64 14.10
CA GLU A 328 3.72 -27.87 15.03
C GLU A 328 2.78 -26.64 15.09
N SER A 329 3.35 -25.44 15.09
CA SER A 329 2.59 -24.18 15.06
C SER A 329 1.75 -23.94 13.80
N GLN A 330 2.02 -24.68 12.73
CA GLN A 330 1.37 -24.55 11.43
C GLN A 330 0.48 -25.74 11.10
N ASP A 331 0.48 -26.81 11.89
CA ASP A 331 -0.06 -28.10 11.45
C ASP A 331 -1.57 -28.02 11.13
N GLU A 332 -2.31 -27.23 11.91
CA GLU A 332 -3.75 -27.06 11.74
C GLU A 332 -4.14 -25.76 11.02
N LEU A 333 -3.16 -24.89 10.72
CA LEU A 333 -3.45 -23.55 10.22
C LEU A 333 -3.97 -23.58 8.78
N VAL A 334 -5.08 -22.90 8.53
CA VAL A 334 -5.53 -22.60 7.18
C VAL A 334 -4.66 -21.47 6.61
N ILE A 335 -3.79 -21.81 5.65
CA ILE A 335 -2.89 -20.84 5.03
C ILE A 335 -3.54 -20.29 3.75
N VAL A 336 -3.83 -18.99 3.74
CA VAL A 336 -4.41 -18.31 2.58
C VAL A 336 -3.43 -17.27 2.02
N HIS A 337 -3.07 -17.38 0.75
CA HIS A 337 -2.08 -16.51 0.10
C HIS A 337 -2.70 -15.29 -0.63
N SER A 338 -3.70 -14.66 -0.04
CA SER A 338 -4.31 -13.41 -0.54
C SER A 338 -4.91 -12.65 0.63
N GLN A 339 -4.76 -11.32 0.65
CA GLN A 339 -5.39 -10.47 1.66
C GLN A 339 -6.91 -10.53 1.56
N LEU A 340 -7.43 -10.50 0.33
CA LEU A 340 -8.85 -10.57 0.05
C LEU A 340 -9.42 -11.90 0.56
N LEU A 341 -8.87 -13.03 0.10
CA LEU A 341 -9.35 -14.35 0.51
C LEU A 341 -9.16 -14.58 2.01
N GLN A 342 -8.03 -14.16 2.59
CA GLN A 342 -7.81 -14.32 4.02
C GLN A 342 -8.84 -13.53 4.83
N SER A 343 -9.14 -12.30 4.43
CA SER A 343 -10.14 -11.49 5.13
C SER A 343 -11.56 -12.06 5.03
N TRP A 344 -11.88 -12.70 3.91
CA TRP A 344 -13.14 -13.39 3.73
C TRP A 344 -13.21 -14.67 4.56
N VAL A 345 -12.15 -15.48 4.55
CA VAL A 345 -12.08 -16.72 5.34
C VAL A 345 -12.17 -16.40 6.82
N GLU A 346 -11.44 -15.40 7.33
CA GLU A 346 -11.36 -15.13 8.76
C GLU A 346 -12.57 -14.34 9.30
N GLY A 347 -13.07 -13.34 8.56
CA GLY A 347 -14.13 -12.44 9.05
C GLY A 347 -15.40 -12.41 8.19
N GLY A 348 -15.54 -13.30 7.21
CA GLY A 348 -16.72 -13.38 6.36
C GLY A 348 -16.89 -12.16 5.44
N LEU A 349 -18.13 -11.92 4.99
CA LEU A 349 -18.46 -10.78 4.14
C LEU A 349 -18.20 -9.43 4.83
N ILE A 350 -18.40 -9.36 6.16
CA ILE A 350 -18.15 -8.14 6.92
C ILE A 350 -16.64 -7.87 7.02
N GLY A 351 -15.84 -8.92 7.29
CA GLY A 351 -14.38 -8.86 7.29
C GLY A 351 -13.79 -8.39 5.96
N LEU A 352 -14.49 -8.62 4.85
CA LEU A 352 -14.07 -8.27 3.49
C LEU A 352 -14.18 -6.77 3.16
N VAL A 353 -15.01 -6.01 3.89
CA VAL A 353 -15.40 -4.64 3.53
C VAL A 353 -14.21 -3.72 3.26
N PHE A 354 -13.22 -3.68 4.15
CA PHE A 354 -11.99 -2.92 3.95
C PHE A 354 -11.26 -3.31 2.66
N PHE A 355 -11.10 -4.61 2.39
CA PHE A 355 -10.34 -5.06 1.22
C PHE A 355 -11.09 -4.83 -0.09
N VAL A 356 -12.42 -4.82 -0.11
CA VAL A 356 -13.19 -4.36 -1.28
C VAL A 356 -12.93 -2.88 -1.54
N VAL A 357 -13.07 -2.03 -0.51
CA VAL A 357 -12.85 -0.59 -0.63
C VAL A 357 -11.39 -0.28 -1.02
N TYR A 358 -10.43 -0.97 -0.41
CA TYR A 358 -9.02 -0.88 -0.71
C TYR A 358 -8.72 -1.31 -2.14
N GLY A 359 -9.16 -2.48 -2.57
CA GLY A 359 -8.95 -3.01 -3.91
C GLY A 359 -9.58 -2.12 -4.99
N TRP A 360 -10.78 -1.60 -4.75
CA TRP A 360 -11.44 -0.66 -5.66
C TRP A 360 -10.62 0.61 -5.86
N ASN A 361 -10.20 1.26 -4.76
CA ASN A 361 -9.40 2.48 -4.83
C ASN A 361 -8.01 2.22 -5.42
N LEU A 362 -7.43 1.05 -5.16
CA LEU A 362 -6.15 0.65 -5.72
C LEU A 362 -6.23 0.51 -7.25
N ALA A 363 -7.30 -0.11 -7.76
CA ALA A 363 -7.56 -0.19 -9.19
C ALA A 363 -7.83 1.20 -9.80
N GLU A 364 -8.70 2.01 -9.18
CA GLU A 364 -9.02 3.36 -9.66
C GLU A 364 -7.77 4.25 -9.75
N LYS A 365 -6.99 4.35 -8.66
CA LYS A 365 -5.78 5.19 -8.63
C LYS A 365 -4.66 4.61 -9.47
N GLY A 366 -4.52 3.29 -9.55
CA GLY A 366 -3.58 2.63 -10.45
C GLY A 366 -3.87 2.94 -11.92
N LEU A 367 -5.14 2.83 -12.34
CA LEU A 367 -5.57 3.20 -13.68
C LEU A 367 -5.36 4.70 -13.95
N LYS A 368 -5.66 5.58 -12.97
CA LYS A 368 -5.41 7.01 -13.10
C LYS A 368 -3.92 7.31 -13.32
N LEU A 369 -3.03 6.70 -12.53
CA LEU A 369 -1.58 6.82 -12.72
C LEU A 369 -1.16 6.37 -14.11
N ALA A 370 -1.66 5.22 -14.54
CA ALA A 370 -1.35 4.65 -15.85
C ALA A 370 -1.92 5.47 -17.01
N ALA A 371 -3.07 6.11 -16.87
CA ALA A 371 -3.82 6.74 -17.97
C ALA A 371 -3.58 8.26 -18.11
N VAL A 372 -3.49 8.99 -17.01
CA VAL A 372 -3.60 10.46 -17.03
C VAL A 372 -2.58 11.20 -16.17
N CYS A 373 -1.99 10.58 -15.15
CA CYS A 373 -1.05 11.29 -14.30
C CYS A 373 0.21 11.72 -15.07
N ARG A 374 0.65 12.94 -14.74
CA ARG A 374 1.92 13.50 -15.22
C ARG A 374 3.05 13.04 -14.31
N TYR A 375 4.26 13.12 -14.83
CA TYR A 375 5.43 12.86 -14.03
C TYR A 375 5.64 13.93 -12.98
N GLU A 376 5.83 13.48 -11.74
CA GLU A 376 6.31 14.24 -10.60
C GLU A 376 7.47 13.48 -9.95
N PRO A 377 8.33 14.15 -9.14
CA PRO A 377 9.47 13.48 -8.52
C PRO A 377 9.12 12.25 -7.67
N LEU A 378 7.91 12.19 -7.11
CA LEU A 378 7.43 11.04 -6.32
C LEU A 378 6.70 9.98 -7.15
N THR A 379 6.45 10.21 -8.44
CA THR A 379 5.68 9.30 -9.29
C THR A 379 6.24 7.87 -9.30
N PRO A 380 7.56 7.62 -9.48
CA PRO A 380 8.08 6.25 -9.50
C PRO A 380 7.87 5.53 -8.17
N LEU A 381 8.05 6.23 -7.05
CA LEU A 381 7.83 5.70 -5.70
C LEU A 381 6.37 5.32 -5.50
N ILE A 382 5.44 6.22 -5.86
CA ILE A 382 4.00 5.99 -5.72
C ILE A 382 3.57 4.77 -6.55
N ILE A 383 4.01 4.70 -7.82
CA ILE A 383 3.71 3.56 -8.68
C ILE A 383 4.27 2.27 -8.06
N PHE A 384 5.51 2.29 -7.57
CA PHE A 384 6.15 1.11 -6.98
C PHE A 384 5.37 0.58 -5.77
N ILE A 385 4.97 1.46 -4.86
CA ILE A 385 4.18 1.09 -3.69
C ILE A 385 2.80 0.55 -4.10
N LEU A 386 2.08 1.23 -5.02
CA LEU A 386 0.73 0.78 -5.41
C LEU A 386 0.74 -0.53 -6.20
N VAL A 387 1.72 -0.74 -7.08
CA VAL A 387 1.88 -2.03 -7.80
C VAL A 387 2.24 -3.14 -6.82
N THR A 388 3.11 -2.88 -5.84
CA THR A 388 3.44 -3.86 -4.81
C THR A 388 2.24 -4.16 -3.91
N ALA A 389 1.48 -3.13 -3.52
CA ALA A 389 0.21 -3.28 -2.82
C ALA A 389 -0.78 -4.16 -3.60
N ALA A 390 -0.89 -3.98 -4.91
CA ALA A 390 -1.76 -4.78 -5.77
C ALA A 390 -1.28 -6.23 -5.83
N TRP A 391 0.03 -6.47 -5.92
CA TRP A 391 0.57 -7.81 -5.80
C TRP A 391 0.20 -8.46 -4.45
N HIS A 392 0.41 -7.77 -3.34
CA HIS A 392 0.09 -8.33 -2.02
C HIS A 392 -1.40 -8.59 -1.83
N PHE A 393 -2.26 -7.74 -2.39
CA PHE A 393 -3.71 -7.91 -2.36
C PHE A 393 -4.15 -9.29 -2.90
N PHE A 394 -3.54 -9.72 -4.01
CA PHE A 394 -3.87 -11.00 -4.66
C PHE A 394 -3.00 -12.18 -4.23
N ALA A 395 -1.74 -11.95 -3.84
CA ALA A 395 -0.74 -13.01 -3.74
C ALA A 395 -0.02 -13.10 -2.39
N SER A 396 -0.46 -12.36 -1.37
CA SER A 396 0.16 -12.41 -0.04
C SER A 396 -0.88 -12.42 1.07
N PRO A 397 -0.62 -13.13 2.19
CA PRO A 397 -1.49 -13.08 3.36
C PRO A 397 -1.47 -11.68 3.98
N PHE A 398 -2.56 -11.34 4.66
CA PHE A 398 -2.65 -10.17 5.52
C PHE A 398 -1.76 -10.37 6.75
N SER A 399 -0.50 -9.97 6.64
CA SER A 399 0.55 -10.25 7.63
C SER A 399 1.27 -8.97 8.07
N GLY A 400 2.10 -9.09 9.10
CA GLY A 400 2.86 -7.99 9.71
C GLY A 400 3.56 -7.05 8.73
N PRO A 401 4.56 -7.51 7.95
CA PRO A 401 5.30 -6.64 7.01
C PRO A 401 4.39 -6.00 5.96
N VAL A 402 3.36 -6.74 5.54
CA VAL A 402 2.43 -6.33 4.49
C VAL A 402 1.47 -5.23 4.99
N ARG A 403 1.18 -5.16 6.30
CA ARG A 403 0.40 -4.06 6.89
C ARG A 403 1.02 -2.70 6.60
N VAL A 404 2.33 -2.56 6.74
CA VAL A 404 3.02 -1.28 6.51
C VAL A 404 2.84 -0.82 5.06
N VAL A 405 2.93 -1.75 4.09
CA VAL A 405 2.66 -1.46 2.67
C VAL A 405 1.21 -1.02 2.46
N ILE A 406 0.24 -1.71 3.06
CA ILE A 406 -1.18 -1.34 2.99
C ILE A 406 -1.38 0.09 3.51
N ILE A 407 -0.82 0.42 4.68
CA ILE A 407 -0.96 1.75 5.29
C ILE A 407 -0.40 2.82 4.38
N VAL A 408 0.84 2.66 3.90
CA VAL A 408 1.48 3.64 3.01
C VAL A 408 0.69 3.77 1.71
N ALA A 409 0.23 2.66 1.12
CA ALA A 409 -0.60 2.67 -0.08
C ALA A 409 -1.91 3.45 0.13
N CYS A 410 -2.64 3.23 1.24
CA CYS A 410 -3.85 3.97 1.57
C CYS A 410 -3.59 5.48 1.67
N VAL A 411 -2.49 5.88 2.31
CA VAL A 411 -2.13 7.30 2.45
C VAL A 411 -1.76 7.92 1.10
N LEU A 412 -1.03 7.22 0.24
CA LEU A 412 -0.69 7.68 -1.11
C LEU A 412 -1.94 7.75 -2.02
N MET A 413 -2.90 6.85 -1.86
CA MET A 413 -4.19 6.96 -2.56
C MET A 413 -5.00 8.18 -2.12
N CYS A 414 -4.98 8.52 -0.82
CA CYS A 414 -5.58 9.76 -0.31
C CYS A 414 -4.90 10.99 -0.94
N TYR A 415 -3.56 10.97 -1.04
CA TYR A 415 -2.78 12.03 -1.71
C TYR A 415 -3.21 12.20 -3.18
N LEU A 416 -3.30 11.11 -3.94
CA LEU A 416 -3.74 11.13 -5.35
C LEU A 416 -5.20 11.56 -5.52
N ALA A 417 -6.05 11.34 -4.52
CA ALA A 417 -7.44 11.77 -4.55
C ALA A 417 -7.57 13.30 -4.45
N GLU A 418 -6.72 13.95 -3.67
CA GLU A 418 -6.70 15.41 -3.50
C GLU A 418 -6.29 16.14 -4.79
N GLU A 419 -5.28 15.63 -5.50
CA GLU A 419 -4.82 16.19 -6.78
C GLU A 419 -5.86 16.12 -7.90
N SER A 420 -6.94 15.35 -7.71
CA SER A 420 -8.03 15.24 -8.71
C SER A 420 -8.90 16.49 -8.77
N LEU A 421 -8.71 17.47 -7.89
CA LEU A 421 -9.47 18.71 -7.93
C LEU A 421 -8.98 19.59 -9.10
N PRO A 422 -9.86 19.98 -10.04
CA PRO A 422 -9.51 20.95 -11.05
C PRO A 422 -9.07 22.24 -10.34
N GLN A 423 -7.79 22.57 -10.41
CA GLN A 423 -7.24 23.85 -9.90
C GLN A 423 -8.06 25.06 -10.42
N GLY A 424 -8.74 24.94 -11.57
CA GLY A 424 -9.67 25.96 -12.08
C GLY A 424 -10.92 26.23 -11.21
N ALA A 425 -11.28 25.35 -10.28
CA ALA A 425 -12.33 25.62 -9.29
C ALA A 425 -11.83 26.50 -8.13
N LEU A 426 -10.53 26.46 -7.84
CA LEU A 426 -9.88 27.31 -6.84
C LEU A 426 -9.52 28.69 -7.41
N ASP A 427 -9.11 28.76 -8.69
CA ASP A 427 -8.81 30.04 -9.37
C ASP A 427 -10.05 30.93 -9.61
N ARG A 428 -11.27 30.36 -9.56
CA ARG A 428 -12.53 31.10 -9.80
C ARG A 428 -13.19 31.65 -8.55
N GLN A 429 -12.65 31.42 -7.36
CA GLN A 429 -12.98 32.27 -6.22
C GLN A 429 -11.96 33.41 -6.20
N PRO A 430 -12.27 34.61 -6.75
CA PRO A 430 -11.47 35.77 -6.41
C PRO A 430 -11.42 35.80 -4.89
N LEU A 431 -10.20 35.81 -4.33
CA LEU A 431 -9.97 36.03 -2.92
C LEU A 431 -10.80 37.24 -2.53
N ARG A 432 -12.00 37.02 -1.99
CA ARG A 432 -12.81 38.08 -1.38
C ARG A 432 -12.00 38.45 -0.17
N MET A 433 -11.11 39.44 -0.34
CA MET A 433 -10.39 40.02 0.76
C MET A 433 -11.43 40.35 1.83
N PRO A 434 -11.22 39.91 3.08
CA PRO A 434 -12.11 40.27 4.17
C PRO A 434 -12.36 41.78 4.17
N PRO A 435 -13.58 42.26 4.47
CA PRO A 435 -13.93 43.68 4.38
C PRO A 435 -12.92 44.62 5.08
N TRP A 436 -12.30 44.15 6.17
CA TRP A 436 -11.30 44.89 6.95
C TRP A 436 -9.95 45.11 6.25
N ARG A 437 -9.62 44.37 5.18
CA ARG A 437 -8.41 44.62 4.37
C ARG A 437 -8.60 45.67 3.28
N ARG A 438 -9.84 46.10 2.99
CA ARG A 438 -10.11 47.19 2.04
C ARG A 438 -9.87 48.57 2.65
N SER A 439 -9.93 48.71 3.98
CA SER A 439 -9.72 50.00 4.66
C SER A 439 -8.24 50.36 4.84
N LEU A 440 -7.33 49.39 4.79
CA LEU A 440 -5.88 49.62 4.96
C LEU A 440 -5.14 49.90 3.64
N ALA A 441 -5.82 49.83 2.50
CA ALA A 441 -5.22 50.00 1.17
C ALA A 441 -5.51 51.37 0.54
N ARG A 442 -6.02 52.36 1.31
CA ARG A 442 -6.04 53.74 0.84
C ARG A 442 -4.70 54.39 1.18
N PRO A 443 -3.85 54.74 0.18
CA PRO A 443 -2.73 55.61 0.46
C PRO A 443 -3.28 56.93 1.01
N ALA A 444 -2.70 57.41 2.11
CA ALA A 444 -2.93 58.77 2.55
C ALA A 444 -2.44 59.69 1.42
N SER A 445 -3.36 60.36 0.75
CA SER A 445 -3.05 61.50 -0.10
C SER A 445 -2.47 62.58 0.81
N ILE A 446 -1.16 62.82 0.68
CA ILE A 446 -0.49 64.02 1.19
C ILE A 446 -0.65 65.11 0.13
#